data_AF-A0A087RUI5-F1
#
_entry.id   AF-A0A087RUI5-F1
#
_cell.length_a   1.000
_cell.length_b   1.000
_cell.length_c   1.000
_cell.angle_alpha   90.00
_cell.angle_beta   90.00
_cell.angle_gamma   90.00
#
_symmetry.space_group_name_H-M   'P 1'
#
loop_
_entity.id
_entity.type
_entity.pdbx_description
1 polymer ?
#
loop_
_entity_poly.entity_id
_entity_poly.type
_entity_poly.pdbx_seq_one_letter_code
_entity_poly.pdbx_strand_id
1 'polypeptide(L)'
;MDYLIVDLPPGTGDIPLTLAQTIPITGILVVTTPQDVASNVAVKAIGMFEKLNVPIIGVVENMSHFICPNCDERHYIFGDGGAKKISEQFNMPFLGEIPLNSGIMSGSDVGKPIMITKPDSPSADAFRIAAKNIAAQCSIFAAKLQEEMESEGSNEESAPEASTN
;
A
#
# COMPACT_ATOMS: atom_id res chain seq x y z
N MET A 1 11.99 11.55 10.67
CA MET A 1 10.90 11.32 9.69
C MET A 1 10.89 9.83 9.46
N ASP A 2 9.82 9.15 9.87
CA ASP A 2 9.78 7.68 9.90
C ASP A 2 9.16 7.09 8.63
N TYR A 3 8.31 7.86 7.95
CA TYR A 3 7.63 7.46 6.72
C TYR A 3 7.64 8.61 5.70
N LEU A 4 7.96 8.28 4.45
CA LEU A 4 7.73 9.13 3.28
C LEU A 4 6.76 8.39 2.36
N ILE A 5 5.54 8.92 2.24
CA ILE A 5 4.51 8.35 1.35
C ILE A 5 4.52 9.16 0.05
N VAL A 6 4.70 8.47 -1.07
CA VAL A 6 4.65 9.08 -2.40
C VAL A 6 3.39 8.60 -3.10
N ASP A 7 2.52 9.53 -3.48
CA ASP A 7 1.35 9.25 -4.29
C ASP A 7 1.76 9.15 -5.76
N LEU A 8 1.55 7.97 -6.35
CA LEU A 8 1.94 7.69 -7.73
C LEU A 8 0.78 8.02 -8.67
N PRO A 9 1.05 8.55 -9.87
CA PRO A 9 0.01 8.71 -10.87
C PRO A 9 -0.64 7.34 -11.16
N PRO A 10 -1.96 7.30 -11.43
CA PRO A 10 -2.65 6.04 -11.62
C PRO A 10 -2.14 5.30 -12.86
N GLY A 11 -2.19 3.97 -12.81
CA GLY A 11 -1.90 3.08 -13.94
C GLY A 11 -0.52 2.42 -13.87
N THR A 12 -0.10 1.86 -15.00
CA THR A 12 1.13 1.06 -15.15
C THR A 12 2.09 1.69 -16.17
N GLY A 13 2.10 3.03 -16.22
CA GLY A 13 2.98 3.78 -17.11
C GLY A 13 4.43 3.84 -16.60
N ASP A 14 5.28 4.58 -17.30
CA ASP A 14 6.72 4.61 -17.02
C ASP A 14 7.09 5.42 -15.76
N ILE A 15 6.23 6.31 -15.28
CA ILE A 15 6.53 7.19 -14.13
C ILE A 15 6.74 6.38 -12.83
N PRO A 16 5.81 5.48 -12.42
CA PRO A 16 6.03 4.60 -11.28
C PRO A 16 7.33 3.77 -11.38
N LEU A 17 7.67 3.27 -12.57
CA LEU A 17 8.91 2.53 -12.83
C LEU A 17 10.15 3.40 -12.65
N THR A 18 10.14 4.57 -13.28
CA THR A 18 11.25 5.52 -13.22
C THR A 18 11.52 5.93 -11.77
N LEU A 19 10.47 6.21 -10.99
CA LEU A 19 10.63 6.56 -9.58
C LEU A 19 11.27 5.40 -8.79
N ALA A 20 10.78 4.18 -8.98
CA ALA A 20 11.32 2.98 -8.33
C ALA A 20 12.78 2.67 -8.67
N GLN A 21 13.26 3.15 -9.81
CA GLN A 21 14.67 3.04 -10.21
C GLN A 21 15.52 4.22 -9.72
N THR A 22 14.91 5.36 -9.41
CA THR A 22 15.62 6.61 -9.09
C THR A 22 15.87 6.78 -7.60
N ILE A 23 14.96 6.30 -6.76
CA ILE A 23 15.05 6.43 -5.30
C ILE A 23 14.93 5.05 -4.64
N PRO A 24 15.59 4.82 -3.49
CA PRO A 24 15.39 3.60 -2.73
C PRO A 24 13.97 3.58 -2.17
N ILE A 25 13.20 2.56 -2.55
CA ILE A 25 11.81 2.37 -2.12
C ILE A 25 11.72 1.17 -1.18
N THR A 26 11.17 1.38 0.02
CA THR A 26 10.92 0.29 0.99
C THR A 26 9.90 -0.72 0.47
N GLY A 27 8.89 -0.24 -0.25
CA GLY A 27 7.94 -1.08 -0.95
C GLY A 27 6.76 -0.29 -1.51
N ILE A 28 5.86 -1.01 -2.17
CA ILE A 28 4.67 -0.47 -2.83
C ILE A 28 3.42 -0.88 -2.06
N LEU A 29 2.56 0.10 -1.78
CA LEU A 29 1.21 -0.11 -1.29
C LEU A 29 0.25 -0.11 -2.48
N VAL A 30 -0.51 -1.20 -2.65
CA VAL A 30 -1.53 -1.29 -3.70
C VAL A 30 -2.87 -0.84 -3.14
N VAL A 31 -3.55 0.06 -3.84
CA VAL A 31 -4.94 0.44 -3.54
C VAL A 31 -5.80 0.05 -4.74
N THR A 32 -6.85 -0.72 -4.48
CA THR A 32 -7.82 -1.13 -5.51
C THR A 32 -9.24 -0.94 -5.01
N THR A 33 -10.21 -1.20 -5.86
CA THR A 33 -11.64 -1.24 -5.52
C THR A 33 -12.21 -2.62 -5.92
N PRO A 34 -13.39 -3.03 -5.41
CA PRO A 34 -13.88 -4.40 -5.60
C PRO A 34 -14.13 -4.81 -7.07
N GLN A 35 -14.27 -3.85 -8.00
CA GLN A 35 -14.56 -4.14 -9.40
C GLN A 35 -13.40 -4.86 -10.10
N ASP A 36 -13.72 -5.80 -10.98
CA ASP A 36 -12.74 -6.59 -11.74
C ASP A 36 -11.79 -5.70 -12.57
N VAL A 37 -12.29 -4.58 -13.11
CA VAL A 37 -11.47 -3.66 -13.91
C VAL A 37 -10.35 -3.04 -13.07
N ALA A 38 -10.65 -2.61 -11.84
CA ALA A 38 -9.64 -2.07 -10.93
C ALA A 38 -8.67 -3.15 -10.48
N SER A 39 -9.19 -4.33 -10.16
CA SER A 39 -8.37 -5.50 -9.77
C SER A 39 -7.38 -5.89 -10.87
N ASN A 40 -7.79 -5.90 -12.14
CA ASN A 40 -6.91 -6.19 -13.27
C ASN A 40 -5.77 -5.16 -13.43
N VAL A 41 -6.00 -3.88 -13.09
CA VAL A 41 -4.95 -2.85 -13.10
C VAL A 41 -3.97 -3.08 -11.95
N ALA A 42 -4.49 -3.38 -10.76
CA ALA A 42 -3.66 -3.70 -9.59
C ALA A 42 -2.75 -4.92 -9.84
N VAL A 43 -3.29 -6.01 -10.41
CA VAL A 43 -2.55 -7.21 -10.82
C VAL A 43 -1.38 -6.87 -11.75
N LYS A 44 -1.61 -6.01 -12.75
CA LYS A 44 -0.55 -5.59 -13.68
C LYS A 44 0.51 -4.74 -12.99
N ALA A 45 0.11 -3.83 -12.09
CA ALA A 45 1.04 -3.01 -11.32
C ALA A 45 1.92 -3.87 -10.41
N ILE A 46 1.35 -4.88 -9.75
CA ILE A 46 2.10 -5.84 -8.91
C ILE A 46 3.17 -6.54 -9.75
N GLY A 47 2.80 -7.16 -10.87
CA GLY A 47 3.76 -7.85 -11.73
C GLY A 47 4.81 -6.93 -12.37
N MET A 48 4.56 -5.63 -12.43
CA MET A 48 5.53 -4.63 -12.88
C MET A 48 6.59 -4.36 -11.81
N PHE A 49 6.19 -4.20 -10.54
CA PHE A 49 7.11 -3.96 -9.43
C PHE A 49 7.86 -5.22 -8.99
N GLU A 50 7.26 -6.41 -9.12
CA GLU A 50 7.96 -7.68 -8.92
C GLU A 50 9.18 -7.81 -9.85
N LYS A 51 9.06 -7.37 -11.11
CA LYS A 51 10.18 -7.37 -12.08
C LYS A 51 11.30 -6.39 -11.72
N LEU A 52 11.00 -5.37 -10.93
CA LEU A 52 11.97 -4.43 -10.40
C LEU A 52 12.53 -4.88 -9.04
N ASN A 53 12.15 -6.05 -8.53
CA ASN A 53 12.47 -6.53 -7.18
C ASN A 53 12.04 -5.56 -6.07
N VAL A 54 10.99 -4.77 -6.29
CA VAL A 54 10.46 -3.87 -5.27
C VAL A 54 9.44 -4.62 -4.43
N PRO A 55 9.58 -4.66 -3.09
CA PRO A 55 8.64 -5.35 -2.21
C PRO A 55 7.23 -4.77 -2.30
N ILE A 56 6.20 -5.62 -2.26
CA ILE A 56 4.82 -5.18 -2.10
C ILE A 56 4.46 -5.22 -0.62
N ILE A 57 4.14 -4.04 -0.05
CA ILE A 57 3.75 -3.89 1.36
C ILE A 57 2.42 -4.61 1.63
N GLY A 58 1.53 -4.56 0.66
CA GLY A 58 0.23 -5.24 0.68
C GLY A 58 -0.82 -4.47 -0.11
N VAL A 59 -2.08 -4.84 0.10
CA VAL A 59 -3.21 -4.28 -0.64
C VAL A 59 -4.32 -3.78 0.29
N VAL A 60 -4.87 -2.61 -0.03
CA VAL A 60 -6.04 -2.00 0.60
C VAL A 60 -7.21 -1.99 -0.40
N GLU A 61 -8.40 -2.38 0.08
CA GLU A 61 -9.64 -2.22 -0.68
C GLU A 61 -10.30 -0.89 -0.35
N ASN A 62 -10.33 0.03 -1.31
CA ASN A 62 -11.12 1.26 -1.22
C ASN A 62 -12.54 1.04 -1.73
N MET A 63 -13.49 1.86 -1.28
CA MET A 63 -14.90 1.79 -1.67
C MET A 63 -15.51 0.38 -1.49
N SER A 64 -15.07 -0.34 -0.46
CA SER A 64 -15.41 -1.75 -0.21
C SER A 64 -16.91 -1.99 0.01
N HIS A 65 -17.55 -1.14 0.81
CA HIS A 65 -18.96 -1.24 1.14
C HIS A 65 -19.51 0.12 1.60
N PHE A 66 -20.82 0.29 1.51
CA PHE A 66 -21.56 1.43 2.05
C PHE A 66 -22.34 0.99 3.29
N ILE A 67 -22.26 1.75 4.39
CA ILE A 67 -23.06 1.49 5.59
C ILE A 67 -24.30 2.39 5.54
N CYS A 68 -25.48 1.78 5.51
CA CYS A 68 -26.73 2.53 5.46
C CYS A 68 -27.00 3.25 6.80
N PRO A 69 -27.17 4.59 6.82
CA PRO A 69 -27.40 5.32 8.05
C PRO A 69 -28.75 5.03 8.71
N ASN A 70 -29.67 4.37 8.00
CA ASN A 70 -31.04 4.10 8.47
C ASN A 70 -31.23 2.67 8.98
N CYS A 71 -30.44 1.69 8.51
CA CYS A 71 -30.58 0.28 8.91
C CYS A 71 -29.28 -0.39 9.36
N ASP A 72 -28.14 0.31 9.29
CA ASP A 72 -26.81 -0.16 9.67
C ASP A 72 -26.29 -1.39 8.88
N GLU A 73 -26.98 -1.73 7.79
CA GLU A 73 -26.60 -2.82 6.90
C GLU A 73 -25.47 -2.38 5.95
N ARG A 74 -24.60 -3.35 5.61
CA ARG A 74 -23.52 -3.17 4.63
C ARG A 74 -24.01 -3.49 3.24
N HIS A 75 -23.84 -2.55 2.32
CA HIS A 75 -24.17 -2.70 0.91
C HIS A 75 -22.89 -2.72 0.06
N TYR A 76 -22.70 -3.80 -0.68
CA TYR A 76 -21.57 -3.98 -1.59
C TYR A 76 -21.90 -3.43 -2.98
N ILE A 77 -22.05 -2.10 -3.07
CA ILE A 77 -22.49 -1.39 -4.29
C ILE A 77 -21.60 -1.72 -5.49
N PHE A 78 -20.32 -1.98 -5.24
CA PHE A 78 -19.30 -2.21 -6.26
C PHE A 78 -18.82 -3.66 -6.34
N GLY A 79 -19.48 -4.58 -5.63
CA GLY A 79 -18.99 -5.95 -5.40
C GLY A 79 -18.14 -6.05 -4.13
N ASP A 80 -17.58 -7.23 -3.89
CA ASP A 80 -16.82 -7.56 -2.68
C ASP A 80 -15.53 -8.33 -2.96
N GLY A 81 -14.52 -8.07 -2.12
CA GLY A 81 -13.34 -8.92 -1.98
C GLY A 81 -12.37 -8.92 -3.17
N GLY A 82 -12.37 -7.90 -4.02
CA GLY A 82 -11.39 -7.76 -5.10
C GLY A 82 -9.95 -7.73 -4.57
N ALA A 83 -9.68 -6.93 -3.54
CA ALA A 83 -8.38 -6.85 -2.90
C ALA A 83 -8.01 -8.12 -2.11
N LYS A 84 -8.99 -8.78 -1.48
CA LYS A 84 -8.75 -10.06 -0.77
C LYS A 84 -8.32 -11.16 -1.73
N LYS A 85 -8.98 -11.27 -2.90
CA LYS A 85 -8.58 -12.19 -3.96
C LYS A 85 -7.15 -11.91 -4.44
N ILE A 86 -6.78 -10.64 -4.62
CA ILE A 86 -5.40 -10.26 -4.99
C ILE A 86 -4.41 -10.65 -3.88
N SER A 87 -4.75 -10.37 -2.62
CA SER A 87 -3.94 -10.73 -1.46
C SER A 87 -3.64 -12.24 -1.43
N GLU A 88 -4.66 -13.07 -1.63
CA GLU A 88 -4.51 -14.53 -1.70
C GLU A 88 -3.71 -14.98 -2.92
N GLN A 89 -4.00 -14.41 -4.11
CA GLN A 89 -3.35 -14.78 -5.36
C GLN A 89 -1.84 -14.54 -5.33
N PHE A 90 -1.40 -13.44 -4.75
CA PHE A 90 0.01 -13.03 -4.70
C PHE A 90 0.67 -13.30 -3.35
N ASN A 91 -0.03 -13.97 -2.43
CA ASN A 91 0.43 -14.23 -1.06
C ASN A 91 0.98 -12.97 -0.37
N MET A 92 0.26 -11.86 -0.50
CA MET A 92 0.62 -10.56 0.07
C MET A 92 -0.36 -10.13 1.17
N PRO A 93 0.04 -9.26 2.12
CA PRO A 93 -0.83 -8.84 3.20
C PRO A 93 -2.08 -8.10 2.70
N PHE A 94 -3.25 -8.51 3.20
CA PHE A 94 -4.46 -7.70 3.14
C PHE A 94 -4.46 -6.69 4.28
N LEU A 95 -4.44 -5.40 3.94
CA LEU A 95 -4.18 -4.34 4.92
C LEU A 95 -5.45 -3.70 5.47
N GLY A 96 -6.58 -3.86 4.77
CA GLY A 96 -7.88 -3.42 5.26
C GLY A 96 -8.83 -2.97 4.17
N GLU A 97 -10.02 -2.57 4.60
CA GLU A 97 -11.13 -2.11 3.77
C GLU A 97 -11.53 -0.69 4.19
N ILE A 98 -11.62 0.23 3.23
CA ILE A 98 -12.16 1.57 3.45
C ILE A 98 -13.58 1.60 2.90
N PRO A 99 -14.60 1.97 3.72
CA PRO A 99 -15.98 2.04 3.27
C PRO A 99 -16.21 3.25 2.37
N LEU A 100 -17.20 3.14 1.47
CA LEU A 100 -17.75 4.27 0.74
C LEU A 100 -18.56 5.15 1.70
N ASN A 101 -18.08 6.36 1.95
CA ASN A 101 -18.72 7.31 2.85
C ASN A 101 -18.60 8.74 2.31
N SER A 102 -19.71 9.47 2.22
CA SER A 102 -19.74 10.84 1.70
C SER A 102 -18.91 11.82 2.53
N GLY A 103 -18.73 11.56 3.82
CA GLY A 103 -17.85 12.29 4.72
C GLY A 103 -16.38 12.21 4.35
N ILE A 104 -15.93 11.12 3.72
CA ILE A 104 -14.55 10.99 3.22
C ILE A 104 -14.33 11.98 2.08
N MET A 105 -15.19 11.94 1.06
CA MET A 105 -15.13 12.82 -0.11
C MET A 105 -15.24 14.30 0.28
N SER A 106 -16.33 14.66 0.96
CA SER A 106 -16.58 16.06 1.38
C SER A 106 -15.48 16.60 2.30
N GLY A 107 -14.93 15.77 3.17
CA GLY A 107 -13.78 16.12 3.99
C GLY A 107 -12.51 16.35 3.15
N SER A 108 -12.27 15.51 2.14
CA SER A 108 -11.15 15.65 1.21
C SER A 108 -11.22 16.96 0.42
N ASP A 109 -12.40 17.31 -0.12
CA ASP A 109 -12.60 18.52 -0.94
C ASP A 109 -12.28 19.81 -0.17
N VAL A 110 -12.54 19.83 1.14
CA VAL A 110 -12.30 21.00 2.00
C VAL A 110 -10.99 20.91 2.80
N GLY A 111 -10.16 19.90 2.54
CA GLY A 111 -8.89 19.68 3.24
C GLY A 111 -9.03 19.30 4.72
N LYS A 112 -10.17 18.71 5.13
CA LYS A 112 -10.45 18.23 6.49
C LYS A 112 -10.86 16.75 6.48
N PRO A 113 -9.90 15.81 6.50
CA PRO A 113 -10.16 14.37 6.43
C PRO A 113 -11.14 13.87 7.50
N ILE A 114 -11.83 12.76 7.19
CA ILE A 114 -12.81 12.13 8.10
C ILE A 114 -12.22 11.76 9.46
N MET A 115 -10.91 11.45 9.48
CA MET A 115 -10.14 11.17 10.69
C MET A 115 -10.15 12.32 11.70
N ILE A 116 -10.22 13.56 11.20
CA ILE A 116 -10.21 14.79 12.02
C ILE A 116 -11.64 15.24 12.30
N THR A 117 -12.51 15.21 11.30
CA THR A 117 -13.88 15.73 11.42
C THR A 117 -14.82 14.79 12.16
N LYS A 118 -14.60 13.47 12.07
CA LYS A 118 -15.39 12.42 12.72
C LYS A 118 -14.48 11.30 13.23
N PRO A 119 -13.65 11.57 14.27
CA PRO A 119 -12.65 10.63 14.75
C PRO A 119 -13.28 9.30 15.21
N ASP A 120 -14.47 9.30 15.80
CA ASP A 120 -15.09 8.08 16.33
C ASP A 120 -16.00 7.37 15.31
N SER A 121 -15.88 7.70 14.02
CA SER A 121 -16.69 7.08 12.97
C SER A 121 -16.10 5.74 12.50
N PRO A 122 -16.94 4.80 12.01
CA PRO A 122 -16.45 3.54 11.42
C PRO A 122 -15.46 3.75 10.27
N SER A 123 -15.63 4.81 9.48
CA SER A 123 -14.70 5.17 8.42
C SER A 123 -13.34 5.62 8.97
N ALA A 124 -13.32 6.37 10.07
CA ALA A 124 -12.07 6.75 10.70
C ALA A 124 -11.34 5.53 11.30
N ASP A 125 -12.07 4.62 11.93
CA ASP A 125 -11.50 3.37 12.42
C ASP A 125 -10.93 2.49 11.30
N ALA A 126 -11.62 2.40 10.16
CA ALA A 126 -11.12 1.70 8.99
C ALA A 126 -9.76 2.23 8.51
N PHE A 127 -9.61 3.56 8.42
CA PHE A 127 -8.32 4.19 8.10
C PHE A 127 -7.25 3.93 9.17
N ARG A 128 -7.60 3.94 10.48
CA ARG A 128 -6.64 3.60 11.55
C ARG A 128 -6.14 2.17 11.44
N ILE A 129 -7.05 1.22 11.17
CA ILE A 129 -6.71 -0.19 11.00
C ILE A 129 -5.75 -0.33 9.81
N ALA A 130 -6.10 0.23 8.66
CA ALA A 130 -5.25 0.20 7.47
C ALA A 130 -3.87 0.83 7.74
N ALA A 131 -3.82 2.01 8.36
CA ALA A 131 -2.58 2.69 8.68
C ALA A 131 -1.68 1.89 9.64
N LYS A 132 -2.26 1.25 10.67
CA LYS A 132 -1.52 0.38 11.60
C LYS A 132 -0.92 -0.83 10.89
N ASN A 133 -1.71 -1.47 10.03
CA ASN A 133 -1.26 -2.63 9.26
C ASN A 133 -0.16 -2.24 8.27
N ILE A 134 -0.29 -1.10 7.59
CA ILE A 134 0.74 -0.54 6.71
C ILE A 134 2.03 -0.26 7.50
N ALA A 135 1.94 0.44 8.63
CA ALA A 135 3.09 0.76 9.46
C ALA A 135 3.82 -0.50 9.97
N ALA A 136 3.07 -1.54 10.36
CA ALA A 136 3.64 -2.82 10.76
C ALA A 136 4.41 -3.49 9.61
N GLN A 137 3.83 -3.53 8.40
CA GLN A 137 4.51 -4.08 7.22
C GLN A 137 5.75 -3.28 6.84
N CYS A 138 5.66 -1.94 6.80
CA CYS A 138 6.82 -1.08 6.56
C CYS A 138 7.95 -1.35 7.55
N SER A 139 7.64 -1.58 8.83
CA SER A 139 8.64 -1.88 9.85
C SER A 139 9.35 -3.21 9.59
N ILE A 140 8.59 -4.24 9.15
CA ILE A 140 9.15 -5.55 8.77
C ILE A 140 10.08 -5.42 7.57
N PHE A 141 9.67 -4.69 6.52
CA PHE A 141 10.49 -4.50 5.32
C PHE A 141 11.72 -3.62 5.59
N ALA A 142 11.58 -2.56 6.38
CA ALA A 142 12.69 -1.69 6.73
C ALA A 142 13.78 -2.44 7.51
N ALA A 143 13.39 -3.32 8.45
CA ALA A 143 14.35 -4.15 9.18
C ALA A 143 15.12 -5.09 8.25
N LYS A 144 14.43 -5.75 7.30
CA LYS A 144 15.08 -6.62 6.30
C LYS A 144 16.05 -5.87 5.39
N LEU A 145 15.67 -4.68 4.92
CA LEU A 145 16.55 -3.85 4.11
C LEU A 145 17.80 -3.42 4.87
N GLN A 146 17.68 -3.13 6.17
CA GLN A 146 18.86 -2.83 7.00
C GLN A 146 19.78 -4.05 7.14
N GLU A 147 19.24 -5.23 7.41
CA GLU A 147 20.01 -6.48 7.47
C GLU A 147 20.74 -6.77 6.14
N GLU A 148 20.07 -6.58 5.01
CA GLU A 148 20.66 -6.75 3.66
C GLU A 148 21.81 -5.76 3.43
N MET A 149 21.59 -4.46 3.69
CA MET A 149 22.61 -3.42 3.53
C MET A 149 23.82 -3.64 4.45
N GLU A 150 23.62 -4.09 5.68
CA GLU A 150 24.70 -4.41 6.62
C GLU A 150 25.52 -5.63 6.14
N SER A 151 24.84 -6.64 5.57
CA SER A 151 25.51 -7.82 5.02
C SER A 151 26.34 -7.51 3.77
N GLU A 152 25.89 -6.59 2.91
CA GLU A 152 26.61 -6.15 1.71
C GLU A 152 27.86 -5.32 2.08
N GLY A 153 27.74 -4.39 3.03
CA GLY A 153 28.87 -3.58 3.50
C GLY A 153 29.96 -4.41 4.19
N SER A 154 29.59 -5.47 4.92
CA SER A 154 30.56 -6.37 5.58
C SER A 154 31.36 -7.24 4.60
N ASN A 155 30.80 -7.57 3.44
CA ASN A 155 31.49 -8.34 2.40
C ASN A 155 32.50 -7.47 1.63
N GLU A 156 32.21 -6.19 1.40
CA GLU A 156 33.13 -5.26 0.73
C GLU A 156 34.38 -4.95 1.58
N GLU A 157 34.26 -4.86 2.91
CA GLU A 157 35.42 -4.67 3.82
C GLU A 157 36.34 -5.90 3.93
N SER A 158 35.89 -7.06 3.45
CA SER A 158 36.68 -8.31 3.49
C SER A 158 37.49 -8.60 2.22
N ALA A 159 37.40 -7.73 1.19
CA ALA A 159 38.18 -7.88 -0.03
C ALA A 159 39.67 -7.59 0.25
N PRO A 160 40.59 -8.55 0.05
CA PRO A 160 41.99 -8.34 0.36
C PRO A 160 42.59 -7.31 -0.61
N GLU A 161 43.26 -6.29 -0.08
CA GLU A 161 44.13 -5.39 -0.83
C GLU A 161 45.11 -6.25 -1.64
N ALA A 162 44.87 -6.37 -2.95
CA ALA A 162 45.76 -7.04 -3.86
C ALA A 162 47.11 -6.32 -3.82
N SER A 163 48.06 -6.91 -3.09
CA SER A 163 49.42 -6.44 -2.95
C SER A 163 50.11 -6.50 -4.31
N THR A 164 50.17 -5.37 -5.00
CA THR A 164 51.02 -5.19 -6.18
C THR A 164 52.44 -4.85 -5.71
N ASN A 165 53.32 -5.85 -5.79
CA ASN A 165 54.78 -5.68 -5.84
C ASN A 165 55.20 -5.04 -7.16
#